data_AF-A0A8W8JPJ9-F1
#
_entry.id   AF-A0A8W8JPJ9-F1
#
_cell.length_a   1.000
_cell.length_b   1.000
_cell.length_c   1.000
_cell.angle_alpha   90.00
_cell.angle_beta   90.00
_cell.angle_gamma   90.00
#
_symmetry.space_group_name_H-M   'P 1'
#
loop_
_entity.id
_entity.type
_entity.pdbx_description
1 polymer ?
#
loop_
_entity_poly.entity_id
_entity_poly.type
_entity_poly.pdbx_seq_one_letter_code
_entity_poly.pdbx_strand_id
1 'polypeptide(L)'
;MSNSVLIPYNKVPQYQLATVLLVGSEGLGKHGFGKCLIKNTWFYLQVRTATTLPLPVTSDSSRPRIDYICFLIDLTSRDSLKTVEESLKHVDVRYFLGKCCFVALKVKNPEKRAIFIEQIAQLSQQYKSDVLYGSFETEAESAFLAEQILKSVEIAAGLQKNKSPMFLECCRFPVAGEESAE
;
A
#
# COMPACT_ATOMS: atom_id res chain seq x y z
N MET A 1 -26.04 -1.19 -9.56
CA MET A 1 -24.65 -1.43 -9.98
C MET A 1 -23.87 -1.81 -8.73
N SER A 2 -23.40 -3.05 -8.63
CA SER A 2 -22.70 -3.55 -7.44
C SER A 2 -21.30 -2.92 -7.35
N ASN A 3 -21.16 -1.84 -6.58
CA ASN A 3 -19.87 -1.30 -6.19
C ASN A 3 -19.14 -2.37 -5.37
N SER A 4 -18.25 -3.14 -5.99
CA SER A 4 -17.53 -4.23 -5.30
C SER A 4 -16.46 -3.62 -4.39
N VAL A 5 -16.83 -3.35 -3.15
CA VAL A 5 -15.89 -2.97 -2.09
C VAL A 5 -14.89 -4.11 -1.91
N LEU A 6 -13.60 -3.78 -1.84
CA LEU A 6 -12.57 -4.76 -1.57
C LEU A 6 -12.57 -5.12 -0.08
N ILE A 7 -12.92 -6.38 0.23
CA ILE A 7 -13.15 -6.85 1.59
C ILE A 7 -12.02 -7.79 2.02
N PRO A 8 -11.37 -7.58 3.19
CA PRO A 8 -10.41 -8.53 3.72
C PRO A 8 -11.13 -9.71 4.38
N TYR A 9 -10.41 -10.84 4.52
CA TYR A 9 -10.87 -12.06 5.23
C TYR A 9 -12.06 -12.81 4.61
N ASN A 10 -12.48 -12.46 3.40
CA ASN A 10 -13.50 -13.22 2.66
C ASN A 10 -13.01 -14.59 2.15
N LYS A 11 -11.71 -14.87 2.29
CA LYS A 11 -11.05 -16.10 1.82
C LYS A 11 -10.06 -16.61 2.86
N VAL A 12 -9.88 -17.93 2.90
CA VAL A 12 -9.00 -18.62 3.85
C VAL A 12 -7.53 -18.27 3.53
N PRO A 13 -6.69 -18.00 4.55
CA PRO A 13 -5.24 -17.89 4.39
C PRO A 13 -4.64 -19.13 3.76
N GLN A 14 -3.61 -18.97 2.93
CA GLN A 14 -2.85 -20.09 2.38
C GLN A 14 -1.49 -20.21 3.06
N TYR A 15 -1.00 -21.44 3.20
CA TYR A 15 0.28 -21.71 3.88
C TYR A 15 1.44 -21.04 3.14
N GLN A 16 2.21 -20.21 3.87
CA GLN A 16 3.40 -19.50 3.35
C GLN A 16 3.16 -18.65 2.09
N LEU A 17 1.91 -18.29 1.79
CA LEU A 17 1.56 -17.42 0.68
C LEU A 17 1.03 -16.09 1.21
N ALA A 18 1.58 -14.99 0.70
CA ALA A 18 0.97 -13.68 0.82
C ALA A 18 0.65 -13.09 -0.56
N THR A 19 -0.41 -12.31 -0.63
CA THR A 19 -0.81 -11.57 -1.83
C THR A 19 -0.81 -10.07 -1.56
N VAL A 20 -0.02 -9.33 -2.33
CA VAL A 20 0.08 -7.88 -2.28
C VAL A 20 -0.59 -7.27 -3.50
N LEU A 21 -1.42 -6.24 -3.29
CA LEU A 21 -2.00 -5.44 -4.35
C LEU A 21 -1.31 -4.07 -4.42
N LEU A 22 -0.64 -3.78 -5.54
CA LEU A 22 -0.08 -2.46 -5.84
C LEU A 22 -1.11 -1.64 -6.63
N VAL A 23 -1.65 -0.59 -6.02
CA VAL A 23 -2.64 0.32 -6.63
C VAL A 23 -1.98 1.67 -6.91
N GLY A 24 -2.17 2.22 -8.10
CA GLY A 24 -1.71 3.58 -8.42
C GLY A 24 -1.61 3.78 -9.93
N SER A 25 -1.39 5.01 -10.37
CA SER A 25 -1.39 5.38 -11.80
C SER A 25 -0.49 4.51 -12.69
N GLU A 26 -0.79 4.52 -13.99
CA GLU A 26 0.06 3.90 -15.00
C GLU A 26 1.46 4.53 -15.01
N GLY A 27 2.45 3.78 -15.50
CA GLY A 27 3.83 4.27 -15.61
C GLY A 27 4.64 4.33 -14.31
N LEU A 28 4.05 4.03 -13.14
CA LEU A 28 4.76 4.04 -11.85
C LEU A 28 5.79 2.91 -11.64
N GLY A 29 6.14 2.12 -12.64
CA GLY A 29 7.09 1.02 -12.46
C GLY A 29 6.59 -0.16 -11.60
N LYS A 30 5.27 -0.27 -11.36
CA LYS A 30 4.64 -1.29 -10.49
C LYS A 30 5.11 -2.72 -10.78
N HIS A 31 5.27 -3.08 -12.05
CA HIS A 31 5.70 -4.42 -12.44
C HIS A 31 7.18 -4.69 -12.12
N GLY A 32 8.05 -3.71 -12.31
CA GLY A 32 9.46 -3.79 -11.90
C GLY A 32 9.59 -3.91 -10.38
N PHE A 33 8.85 -3.07 -9.64
CA PHE A 33 8.80 -3.15 -8.18
C PHE A 33 8.19 -4.47 -7.68
N GLY A 34 7.16 -5.00 -8.35
CA GLY A 34 6.60 -6.31 -8.04
C GLY A 34 7.61 -7.44 -8.16
N LYS A 35 8.46 -7.42 -9.20
CA LYS A 35 9.59 -8.36 -9.32
C LYS A 35 10.61 -8.17 -8.20
N CYS A 36 10.87 -6.93 -7.79
CA CYS A 36 11.76 -6.63 -6.66
C CYS A 36 11.23 -7.24 -5.35
N LEU A 37 9.93 -7.08 -5.06
CA LEU A 37 9.30 -7.69 -3.88
C LEU A 37 9.44 -9.22 -3.88
N ILE A 38 9.20 -9.87 -5.03
CA ILE A 38 9.31 -11.34 -5.17
C ILE A 38 10.74 -11.82 -4.93
N LYS A 39 11.75 -11.06 -5.35
CA LYS A 39 13.17 -11.41 -5.13
C LYS A 39 13.65 -11.22 -3.69
N ASN A 40 13.01 -10.34 -2.93
CA ASN A 40 13.45 -9.94 -1.58
C ASN A 40 12.68 -10.63 -0.44
N THR A 41 11.92 -11.68 -0.74
CA THR A 41 11.10 -12.41 0.24
C THR A 41 11.58 -13.86 0.42
N TRP A 42 11.35 -14.43 1.61
CA TRP A 42 11.60 -15.83 1.94
C TRP A 42 10.34 -16.72 1.82
N PHE A 43 9.17 -16.14 1.59
CA PHE A 43 7.87 -16.82 1.45
C PHE A 43 7.30 -16.66 0.05
N TYR A 44 6.28 -17.43 -0.31
CA TYR A 44 5.63 -17.27 -1.62
C TYR A 44 4.86 -15.96 -1.68
N LEU A 45 5.20 -15.10 -2.63
CA LEU A 45 4.53 -13.82 -2.81
C LEU A 45 3.83 -13.75 -4.17
N GLN A 46 2.52 -13.51 -4.14
CA GLN A 46 1.77 -13.11 -5.32
C GLN A 46 1.62 -11.59 -5.35
N VAL A 47 2.08 -10.96 -6.43
CA VAL A 47 1.91 -9.52 -6.64
C VAL A 47 0.82 -9.27 -7.68
N ARG A 48 -0.18 -8.49 -7.32
CA ARG A 48 -1.23 -7.98 -8.21
C ARG A 48 -1.03 -6.49 -8.40
N THR A 49 -1.38 -5.99 -9.58
CA THR A 49 -1.33 -4.57 -9.89
C THR A 49 -2.70 -4.08 -10.34
N ALA A 50 -3.03 -2.86 -9.97
CA ALA A 50 -4.20 -2.14 -10.44
C ALA A 50 -3.85 -0.67 -10.66
N THR A 51 -4.55 -0.03 -11.60
CA THR A 51 -4.44 1.41 -11.82
C THR A 51 -5.32 2.19 -10.84
N THR A 52 -6.54 1.70 -10.63
CA THR A 52 -7.55 2.29 -9.75
C THR A 52 -8.37 1.18 -9.06
N LEU A 53 -9.20 1.56 -8.09
CA LEU A 53 -10.30 0.75 -7.57
C LEU A 53 -11.64 1.41 -7.91
N PRO A 54 -12.75 0.65 -8.02
CA PRO A 54 -12.88 -0.78 -7.75
C PRO A 54 -12.20 -1.64 -8.82
N LEU A 55 -11.75 -2.84 -8.43
CA LEU A 55 -11.25 -3.82 -9.39
C LEU A 55 -12.38 -4.21 -10.38
N PRO A 56 -12.06 -4.49 -11.65
CA PRO A 56 -13.05 -4.91 -12.63
C PRO A 56 -13.90 -6.09 -12.13
N VAL A 57 -15.13 -6.18 -12.61
CA VAL A 57 -16.13 -7.20 -12.27
C VAL A 57 -15.74 -8.56 -12.89
N THR A 58 -14.56 -9.05 -12.55
CA THR A 58 -14.22 -10.46 -12.68
C THR A 58 -14.85 -11.21 -11.51
N SER A 59 -15.29 -12.45 -11.75
CA SER A 59 -15.97 -13.27 -10.75
C SER A 59 -15.22 -13.24 -9.42
N ASP A 60 -15.84 -12.72 -8.36
CA ASP A 60 -15.19 -12.58 -7.04
C ASP A 60 -14.63 -13.92 -6.53
N SER A 61 -15.20 -15.04 -6.98
CA SER A 61 -14.70 -16.40 -6.75
C SER A 61 -13.25 -16.63 -7.22
N SER A 62 -12.81 -16.03 -8.32
CA SER A 62 -11.46 -16.21 -8.88
C SER A 62 -10.41 -15.24 -8.34
N ARG A 63 -10.84 -14.17 -7.65
CA ARG A 63 -9.91 -13.19 -7.05
C ARG A 63 -9.12 -13.86 -5.91
N PRO A 64 -7.78 -13.76 -5.83
CA PRO A 64 -7.07 -14.27 -4.67
C PRO A 64 -7.46 -13.50 -3.40
N ARG A 65 -7.22 -14.08 -2.22
CA ARG A 65 -7.19 -13.32 -0.96
C ARG A 65 -6.15 -12.21 -1.12
N ILE A 66 -6.47 -10.98 -0.74
CA ILE A 66 -5.50 -9.87 -0.74
C ILE A 66 -5.13 -9.58 0.70
N ASP A 67 -3.87 -9.81 1.06
CA ASP A 67 -3.36 -9.70 2.41
C ASP A 67 -2.93 -8.27 2.74
N TYR A 68 -2.40 -7.56 1.75
CA TYR A 68 -1.86 -6.22 1.91
C TYR A 68 -2.06 -5.36 0.66
N ILE A 69 -2.31 -4.06 0.84
CA ILE A 69 -2.48 -3.09 -0.26
C ILE A 69 -1.46 -1.96 -0.15
N CYS A 70 -0.73 -1.69 -1.22
CA CYS A 70 0.15 -0.53 -1.31
C CYS A 70 -0.45 0.48 -2.29
N PHE A 71 -0.81 1.66 -1.79
CA PHE A 71 -1.27 2.79 -2.61
C PHE A 71 -0.07 3.65 -3.01
N LEU A 72 0.32 3.55 -4.27
CA LEU A 72 1.46 4.26 -4.84
C LEU A 72 1.01 5.65 -5.33
N ILE A 73 1.65 6.69 -4.82
CA ILE A 73 1.33 8.08 -5.11
C ILE A 73 2.55 8.72 -5.77
N ASP A 74 2.39 9.18 -7.01
CA ASP A 74 3.38 10.01 -7.69
C ASP A 74 3.28 11.45 -7.20
N LEU A 75 4.26 11.94 -6.42
CA LEU A 75 4.26 13.32 -5.93
C LEU A 75 4.38 14.39 -7.03
N THR A 76 4.73 13.98 -8.26
CA THR A 76 4.81 14.87 -9.43
C THR A 76 3.48 15.00 -10.19
N SER A 77 2.45 14.25 -9.80
CA SER A 77 1.15 14.23 -10.50
C SER A 77 -0.03 14.31 -9.54
N ARG A 78 -0.77 15.44 -9.56
CA ARG A 78 -2.00 15.60 -8.76
C ARG A 78 -3.07 14.55 -9.09
N ASP A 79 -3.11 14.09 -10.33
CA ASP A 79 -4.06 13.06 -10.75
C ASP A 79 -3.74 11.71 -10.09
N SER A 80 -2.47 11.45 -9.76
CA SER A 80 -2.09 10.27 -8.97
C SER A 80 -2.69 10.29 -7.58
N LEU A 81 -2.70 11.44 -6.89
CA LEU A 81 -3.31 11.56 -5.57
C LEU A 81 -4.83 11.38 -5.66
N LYS A 82 -5.49 12.09 -6.59
CA LYS A 82 -6.95 11.96 -6.80
C LYS A 82 -7.37 10.52 -7.09
N THR A 83 -6.62 9.83 -7.95
CA THR A 83 -6.89 8.43 -8.29
C THR A 83 -6.82 7.53 -7.06
N VAL A 84 -5.85 7.77 -6.16
CA VAL A 84 -5.75 7.03 -4.90
C VAL A 84 -6.90 7.39 -3.96
N GLU A 85 -7.22 8.67 -3.78
CA GLU A 85 -8.36 9.12 -2.97
C GLU A 85 -9.71 8.53 -3.43
N GLU A 86 -9.93 8.45 -4.74
CA GLU A 86 -11.10 7.79 -5.31
C GLU A 86 -11.07 6.28 -5.06
N SER A 87 -9.91 5.65 -5.21
CA SER A 87 -9.73 4.21 -4.98
C SER A 87 -10.02 3.82 -3.52
N LEU A 88 -9.67 4.68 -2.54
CA LEU A 88 -9.89 4.43 -1.12
C LEU A 88 -11.38 4.29 -0.76
N LYS A 89 -12.29 4.94 -1.50
CA LYS A 89 -13.75 4.83 -1.31
C LYS A 89 -14.28 3.42 -1.58
N HIS A 90 -13.49 2.59 -2.27
CA HIS A 90 -13.83 1.22 -2.65
C HIS A 90 -13.10 0.17 -1.79
N VAL A 91 -12.51 0.57 -0.67
CA VAL A 91 -11.74 -0.29 0.22
C VAL A 91 -12.49 -0.42 1.55
N ASP A 92 -12.68 -1.64 2.02
CA ASP A 92 -13.28 -1.89 3.33
C ASP A 92 -12.37 -1.36 4.45
N VAL A 93 -12.98 -0.74 5.46
CA VAL A 93 -12.28 -0.05 6.56
C VAL A 93 -11.28 -0.95 7.29
N ARG A 94 -11.51 -2.28 7.29
CA ARG A 94 -10.63 -3.27 7.91
C ARG A 94 -9.26 -3.38 7.25
N TYR A 95 -9.07 -2.89 6.02
CA TYR A 95 -7.73 -2.83 5.41
C TYR A 95 -6.85 -1.77 6.07
N PHE A 96 -7.44 -0.68 6.55
CA PHE A 96 -6.71 0.40 7.22
C PHE A 96 -6.12 -0.01 8.57
N LEU A 97 -6.61 -1.13 9.13
CA LEU A 97 -6.14 -1.75 10.37
C LEU A 97 -4.83 -2.55 10.16
N GLY A 98 -3.79 -1.87 9.67
CA GLY A 98 -2.45 -2.43 9.47
C GLY A 98 -2.30 -3.34 8.24
N LYS A 99 -3.22 -3.28 7.27
CA LYS A 99 -3.18 -4.06 6.02
C LYS A 99 -3.05 -3.21 4.76
N CYS A 100 -2.72 -1.94 4.92
CA CYS A 100 -2.32 -1.11 3.80
C CYS A 100 -1.32 -0.03 4.21
N CYS A 101 -0.60 0.47 3.22
CA CYS A 101 0.19 1.68 3.35
C CYS A 101 0.09 2.55 2.09
N PHE A 102 0.42 3.82 2.27
CA PHE A 102 0.72 4.76 1.20
C PHE A 102 2.22 4.70 0.90
N VAL A 103 2.56 4.79 -0.38
CA VAL A 103 3.94 4.87 -0.85
C VAL A 103 4.08 6.13 -1.70
N ALA A 104 4.72 7.15 -1.14
CA ALA A 104 4.98 8.41 -1.83
C ALA A 104 6.28 8.29 -2.65
N LEU A 105 6.16 8.42 -3.97
CA LEU A 105 7.25 8.26 -4.93
C LEU A 105 7.77 9.61 -5.43
N LYS A 106 8.99 9.61 -5.98
CA LYS A 106 9.66 10.78 -6.59
C LYS A 106 9.85 11.96 -5.63
N VAL A 107 10.02 11.68 -4.35
CA VAL A 107 10.24 12.68 -3.29
C VAL A 107 11.48 13.55 -3.54
N LYS A 108 12.50 12.96 -4.17
CA LYS A 108 13.80 13.59 -4.50
C LYS A 108 13.74 14.65 -5.61
N ASN A 109 12.60 14.84 -6.27
CA ASN A 109 12.41 15.81 -7.35
C ASN A 109 11.55 17.00 -6.89
N PRO A 110 12.04 17.87 -5.98
CA PRO A 110 11.23 18.95 -5.41
C PRO A 110 10.77 19.96 -6.48
N GLU A 111 11.56 20.18 -7.53
CA GLU A 111 11.22 21.11 -8.62
C GLU A 111 9.99 20.68 -9.42
N LYS A 112 9.74 19.37 -9.53
CA LYS A 112 8.61 18.80 -10.28
C LYS A 112 7.46 18.39 -9.36
N ARG A 113 7.54 18.73 -8.08
CA ARG A 113 6.55 18.34 -7.07
C ARG A 113 5.24 19.08 -7.32
N ALA A 114 4.16 18.32 -7.48
CA ALA A 114 2.81 18.84 -7.68
C ALA A 114 1.92 18.64 -6.44
N ILE A 115 2.34 17.77 -5.51
CA ILE A 115 1.65 17.39 -4.27
C ILE A 115 2.57 17.70 -3.06
N PHE A 116 2.00 18.36 -2.06
CA PHE A 116 2.70 18.70 -0.82
C PHE A 116 2.77 17.50 0.13
N ILE A 117 3.81 17.43 0.96
CA ILE A 117 4.01 16.30 1.89
C ILE A 117 2.90 16.28 2.95
N GLU A 118 2.43 17.47 3.33
CA GLU A 118 1.32 17.71 4.25
C GLU A 118 0.02 17.07 3.77
N GLN A 119 -0.22 17.04 2.45
CA GLN A 119 -1.40 16.36 1.89
C GLN A 119 -1.32 14.84 2.08
N ILE A 120 -0.13 14.27 1.96
CA ILE A 120 0.10 12.83 2.23
C ILE A 120 -0.01 12.55 3.74
N ALA A 121 0.48 13.46 4.59
CA ALA A 121 0.35 13.36 6.05
C ALA A 121 -1.13 13.39 6.48
N GLN A 122 -1.91 14.32 5.93
CA GLN A 122 -3.36 14.39 6.16
C GLN A 122 -4.07 13.12 5.70
N LEU A 123 -3.72 12.60 4.51
CA LEU A 123 -4.27 11.35 4.00
C LEU A 123 -3.95 10.16 4.92
N SER A 124 -2.71 10.06 5.39
CA SER A 124 -2.26 9.06 6.36
C SER A 124 -3.04 9.13 7.67
N GLN A 125 -3.23 10.33 8.21
CA GLN A 125 -3.97 10.57 9.44
C GLN A 125 -5.46 10.21 9.28
N GLN A 126 -6.08 10.62 8.16
CA GLN A 126 -7.47 10.34 7.84
C GLN A 126 -7.74 8.83 7.78
N TYR A 127 -6.87 8.08 7.11
CA TYR A 127 -7.04 6.65 6.91
C TYR A 127 -6.27 5.79 7.91
N LYS A 128 -5.65 6.41 8.94
CA LYS A 128 -4.78 5.74 9.92
C LYS A 128 -3.95 4.66 9.23
N SER A 129 -3.12 5.07 8.27
CA SER A 129 -2.34 4.16 7.44
C SER A 129 -0.93 4.67 7.22
N ASP A 130 0.05 3.78 7.24
CA ASP A 130 1.48 4.15 7.19
C ASP A 130 1.85 4.80 5.86
N VAL A 131 2.84 5.69 5.90
CA VAL A 131 3.43 6.30 4.70
C VAL A 131 4.89 5.90 4.59
N LEU A 132 5.24 5.31 3.45
CA LEU A 132 6.61 5.04 3.07
C LEU A 132 7.02 6.01 1.97
N TYR A 133 8.19 6.63 2.11
CA TYR A 133 8.76 7.52 1.11
C TYR A 133 9.86 6.76 0.36
N GLY A 134 9.83 6.78 -0.97
CA GLY A 134 10.80 6.03 -1.74
C GLY A 134 10.85 6.35 -3.23
N SER A 135 11.60 5.52 -3.94
CA SER A 135 11.90 5.66 -5.36
C SER A 135 12.09 4.27 -5.96
N PHE A 136 11.78 4.14 -7.26
CA PHE A 136 12.07 2.95 -8.07
C PHE A 136 13.17 3.21 -9.11
N GLU A 137 13.89 4.33 -8.99
CA GLU A 137 14.90 4.74 -9.96
C GLU A 137 16.13 3.82 -9.91
N THR A 138 16.52 3.37 -8.72
CA THR A 138 17.63 2.43 -8.53
C THR A 138 17.18 1.11 -7.90
N GLU A 139 17.95 0.05 -8.13
CA GLU A 139 17.70 -1.27 -7.53
C GLU A 139 17.83 -1.23 -6.00
N ALA A 140 18.81 -0.47 -5.48
CA ALA A 140 19.02 -0.33 -4.03
C ALA A 140 17.83 0.36 -3.34
N GLU A 141 17.28 1.44 -3.92
CA GLU A 141 16.10 2.11 -3.37
C GLU A 141 14.87 1.20 -3.43
N SER A 142 14.69 0.49 -4.55
CA SER A 142 13.60 -0.47 -4.71
C SER A 142 13.72 -1.60 -3.69
N ALA A 143 14.92 -2.14 -3.47
CA ALA A 143 15.17 -3.22 -2.51
C ALA A 143 14.90 -2.76 -1.07
N PHE A 144 15.36 -1.56 -0.70
CA PHE A 144 15.10 -0.99 0.61
C PHE A 144 13.59 -0.82 0.87
N LEU A 145 12.86 -0.25 -0.09
CA LEU A 145 11.42 -0.06 0.02
C LEU A 145 10.66 -1.40 0.02
N ALA A 146 11.12 -2.36 -0.77
CA ALA A 146 10.59 -3.73 -0.78
C ALA A 146 10.74 -4.38 0.59
N GLU A 147 11.91 -4.27 1.23
CA GLU A 147 12.15 -4.83 2.57
C GLU A 147 11.20 -4.26 3.62
N GLN A 148 10.95 -2.94 3.61
CA GLN A 148 10.01 -2.30 4.53
C GLN A 148 8.56 -2.78 4.32
N ILE A 149 8.13 -2.87 3.06
CA ILE A 149 6.79 -3.38 2.73
C ILE A 149 6.66 -4.85 3.13
N LEU A 150 7.66 -5.69 2.84
CA LEU A 150 7.62 -7.12 3.14
C LEU A 150 7.49 -7.40 4.64
N LYS A 151 8.15 -6.62 5.52
CA LYS A 151 7.94 -6.71 6.98
C LYS A 151 6.48 -6.54 7.37
N SER A 152 5.79 -5.59 6.74
CA SER A 152 4.35 -5.34 6.99
C SER A 152 3.48 -6.45 6.39
N VAL A 153 3.83 -6.93 5.18
CA VAL A 153 3.12 -8.02 4.48
C VAL A 153 3.19 -9.33 5.27
N GLU A 154 4.34 -9.67 5.85
CA GLU A 154 4.50 -10.88 6.66
C GLU A 154 3.54 -10.90 7.85
N ILE A 155 3.39 -9.74 8.52
CA ILE A 155 2.47 -9.58 9.64
C ILE A 155 1.02 -9.59 9.14
N ALA A 156 0.73 -8.89 8.04
CA ALA A 156 -0.59 -8.82 7.40
C ALA A 156 -1.15 -10.18 6.94
N ALA A 157 -0.27 -11.02 6.41
CA ALA A 157 -0.58 -12.38 5.94
C ALA A 157 -0.67 -13.40 7.09
N GLY A 158 -0.16 -13.07 8.28
CA GLY A 158 -0.12 -13.97 9.45
C GLY A 158 1.05 -14.95 9.43
N LEU A 159 2.15 -14.60 8.76
CA LEU A 159 3.35 -15.44 8.66
C LEU A 159 4.26 -15.32 9.89
N GLN A 160 4.18 -14.21 10.62
CA GLN A 160 4.91 -14.04 11.89
C GLN A 160 4.06 -14.51 13.08
N LYS A 161 4.64 -15.37 13.93
CA LYS A 161 4.01 -15.79 15.18
C LYS A 161 3.87 -14.61 16.15
N ASN A 162 2.76 -14.55 16.87
CA ASN A 162 2.47 -13.57 17.94
C ASN A 162 2.45 -12.10 17.49
N LYS A 163 2.39 -11.82 16.20
CA LYS A 163 2.21 -10.48 15.65
C LYS A 163 0.96 -10.43 14.81
N SER A 164 0.18 -9.37 15.00
CA SER A 164 -1.03 -9.12 14.23
C SER A 164 -0.90 -7.77 13.51
N PRO A 165 -1.70 -7.52 12.47
CA PRO A 165 -1.67 -6.26 11.73
C PRO A 165 -1.97 -5.05 12.63
N MET A 166 -2.81 -5.23 13.66
CA MET A 166 -3.09 -4.21 14.68
C MET A 166 -1.83 -3.75 15.43
N PHE A 167 -0.81 -4.62 15.56
CA PHE A 167 0.46 -4.24 16.19
C PHE A 167 1.19 -3.16 15.38
N LEU A 168 1.06 -3.16 14.05
CA LEU A 168 1.67 -2.14 13.20
C LEU A 168 1.10 -0.75 13.49
N GLU A 169 -0.19 -0.66 13.86
CA GLU A 169 -0.80 0.63 14.23
C GLU A 169 -0.18 1.23 15.50
N CYS A 170 0.23 0.39 16.46
CA CYS A 170 0.86 0.84 17.71
C CYS A 170 2.31 1.31 17.49
N CYS A 171 2.98 0.82 16.46
CA CYS A 171 4.37 1.15 16.16
C CYS A 171 4.52 2.35 15.22
N ARG A 172 3.42 3.06 14.93
CA ARG A 172 3.46 4.23 14.06
C ARG A 172 4.14 5.39 14.75
N PHE A 173 5.13 5.94 14.06
CA PHE A 173 5.65 7.25 14.43
C PHE A 173 4.68 8.30 13.89
N PRO A 174 4.18 9.22 14.73
CA PRO A 174 3.39 10.33 14.23
C PRO A 174 4.20 11.08 13.18
N VAL A 175 3.59 11.34 12.02
CA VAL A 175 4.15 12.28 11.05
C VAL A 175 4.15 13.63 11.74
N ALA A 176 5.34 14.22 11.95
CA ALA A 176 5.50 15.46 12.71
C ALA A 176 4.56 16.54 12.14
N GLY A 177 3.53 16.86 12.90
CA GLY A 177 2.45 17.77 12.57
C GLY A 177 1.72 18.15 13.85
N GLU A 178 2.26 19.19 14.49
CA GLU A 178 1.65 20.03 15.52
C GLU A 178 1.19 19.33 16.82
N GLU A 179 2.03 19.44 17.85
CA GLU A 179 1.53 19.66 19.21
C GLU A 179 0.53 20.81 19.15
N SER A 180 -0.75 20.49 19.22
CA SER A 180 -1.76 21.47 19.61
C SER A 180 -1.53 21.73 21.09
N ALA A 181 -0.82 22.82 21.39
CA ALA A 181 -0.79 23.37 22.73
C ALA A 181 -2.20 23.86 23.09
N GLU A 182 -2.87 23.12 23.99
CA GLU A 182 -3.94 23.63 24.84
C GLU A 182 -3.39 23.83 26.26
#